data_AF-A0A392VUI1-F1
#
_entry.id   AF-A0A392VUI1-F1
#
_cell.length_a   1.000
_cell.length_b   1.000
_cell.length_c   1.000
_cell.angle_alpha   90.00
_cell.angle_beta   90.00
_cell.angle_gamma   90.00
#
_symmetry.space_group_name_H-M   'P 1'
#
loop_
_entity.id
_entity.type
_entity.pdbx_description
1 polymer ?
#
loop_
_entity_poly.entity_id
_entity_poly.type
_entity_poly.pdbx_seq_one_letter_code
_entity_poly.pdbx_strand_id
1 'polypeptide(L)' 'ADVKNKKVIEFMELKQGNMSVAEYSAKFEALCMFSPHCNTVEAEEDK' A
#
# COMPACT_ATOMS: atom_id res chain seq x y z
N ALA A 1 17.33 5.34 3.40
CA ALA A 1 16.22 5.98 4.15
C ALA A 1 15.24 6.71 3.23
N ASP A 2 15.72 7.36 2.17
CA ASP A 2 14.90 8.29 1.36
C ASP A 2 13.71 7.66 0.60
N VAL A 3 13.89 6.48 0.01
CA VAL A 3 12.86 5.83 -0.83
C VAL A 3 11.68 5.30 -0.01
N LYS A 4 11.95 4.71 1.17
CA LYS A 4 10.91 4.19 2.06
C LYS A 4 10.03 5.32 2.61
N ASN A 5 10.63 6.42 3.06
CA ASN A 5 9.86 7.58 3.54
C ASN A 5 9.02 8.21 2.43
N LYS A 6 9.55 8.33 1.21
CA LYS A 6 8.79 8.83 0.05
C LYS A 6 7.58 7.95 -0.26
N LYS A 7 7.73 6.62 -0.18
CA LYS A 7 6.63 5.67 -0.42
C LYS A 7 5.56 5.71 0.68
N VAL A 8 5.96 5.93 1.93
CA VAL A 8 5.01 6.13 3.05
C VAL A 8 4.20 7.41 2.87
N ILE A 9 4.83 8.51 2.46
CA ILE A 9 4.13 9.77 2.17
C ILE A 9 3.15 9.57 1.00
N GLU A 10 3.61 8.94 -0.09
CA GLU A 10 2.78 8.61 -1.25
C GLU A 10 1.57 7.73 -0.88
N PHE A 11 1.74 6.79 0.05
CA PHE A 11 0.66 5.97 0.60
C PHE A 11 -0.36 6.79 1.38
N MET A 12 0.10 7.65 2.31
CA MET A 12 -0.77 8.47 3.15
C MET A 12 -1.58 9.50 2.34
N GLU A 13 -1.03 9.95 1.22
CA GLU A 13 -1.68 10.91 0.31
C GLU A 13 -2.48 10.24 -0.82
N LEU A 14 -2.45 8.89 -0.92
CA LEU A 14 -3.13 8.16 -1.99
C LEU A 14 -4.65 8.29 -1.90
N LYS A 15 -5.23 9.06 -2.80
CA LYS A 15 -6.68 9.18 -3.00
C LYS A 15 -7.08 8.48 -4.28
N GLN A 16 -8.26 7.84 -4.29
CA GLN A 16 -8.79 7.19 -5.50
C GLN A 16 -8.96 8.19 -6.65
N GLY A 17 -9.47 9.39 -6.38
CA GLY A 17 -9.72 10.39 -7.40
C GLY A 17 -10.60 9.83 -8.52
N ASN A 18 -10.10 9.87 -9.75
CA ASN A 18 -10.80 9.38 -10.94
C ASN A 18 -10.38 7.95 -11.33
N MET A 19 -9.52 7.29 -10.53
CA MET A 19 -9.06 5.94 -10.80
C MET A 19 -10.17 4.93 -10.60
N SER A 20 -10.15 3.87 -11.41
CA SER A 20 -10.95 2.68 -11.12
C SER A 20 -10.56 2.11 -9.77
N VAL A 21 -11.52 1.48 -9.09
CA VAL A 21 -11.28 0.76 -7.83
C VAL A 21 -10.14 -0.25 -7.99
N ALA A 22 -10.06 -0.92 -9.15
CA ALA A 22 -9.00 -1.88 -9.44
C ALA A 22 -7.61 -1.23 -9.51
N GLU A 23 -7.50 -0.07 -10.17
CA GLU A 23 -6.23 0.66 -10.31
C GLU A 23 -5.78 1.27 -8.98
N TYR A 24 -6.73 1.78 -8.19
CA TYR A 24 -6.46 2.27 -6.84
C TYR A 24 -5.99 1.14 -5.93
N SER A 25 -6.67 -0.01 -5.95
CA SER A 25 -6.33 -1.17 -5.11
C SER A 25 -4.94 -1.70 -5.41
N ALA A 26 -4.57 -1.82 -6.69
CA ALA A 26 -3.23 -2.27 -7.08
C ALA A 26 -2.13 -1.30 -6.60
N LYS A 27 -2.39 0.03 -6.67
CA LYS A 27 -1.46 1.04 -6.14
C LYS A 27 -1.38 1.00 -4.61
N PHE A 28 -2.51 0.80 -3.93
CA PHE A 28 -2.56 0.69 -2.48
C PHE A 28 -1.74 -0.52 -2.01
N GLU A 29 -1.96 -1.70 -2.60
CA GLU A 29 -1.23 -2.93 -2.29
C GLU A 29 0.28 -2.79 -2.53
N ALA A 30 0.67 -2.19 -3.66
CA ALA A 30 2.07 -1.92 -3.98
C ALA A 30 2.76 -1.02 -2.94
N LEU A 31 2.05 -0.03 -2.39
CA LEU A 31 2.56 0.90 -1.39
C LEU A 31 2.48 0.33 0.04
N CYS A 32 1.49 -0.51 0.30
CA CYS A 32 1.26 -1.23 1.54
C CYS A 32 2.48 -2.11 1.88
N MET A 33 3.11 -2.78 0.90
CA MET A 33 4.35 -3.56 1.11
C MET A 33 5.53 -2.79 1.71
N PHE A 34 5.53 -1.46 1.62
CA PHE A 34 6.57 -0.61 2.21
C PHE A 34 6.26 -0.18 3.65
N SER A 35 5.05 -0.45 4.13
CA SER A 35 4.60 -0.14 5.47
C SER A 35 4.79 -1.35 6.40
N PRO A 36 5.43 -1.18 7.58
CA PRO A 36 5.55 -2.26 8.58
C PRO A 36 4.20 -2.82 9.04
N HIS A 37 3.12 -2.05 8.88
CA HIS A 37 1.77 -2.40 9.34
C HIS A 37 1.03 -3.35 8.39
N CYS A 38 1.39 -3.35 7.11
CA CYS A 38 0.73 -4.15 6.07
C CYS A 38 1.24 -5.59 5.97
N ASN A 39 2.42 -5.86 6.53
CA ASN A 39 2.98 -7.21 6.56
C ASN A 39 2.23 -8.16 7.51
N THR A 40 1.15 -7.71 8.13
CA THR A 40 0.30 -8.51 9.04
C THR A 40 -0.75 -9.34 8.30
N VAL A 41 -0.85 -9.23 6.97
CA VAL A 41 -1.81 -10.02 6.18
C VAL A 41 -1.20 -11.36 5.68
N GLU A 42 0.11 -11.58 5.81
CA GLU A 42 0.73 -12.88 5.53
C GLU A 42 0.77 -13.83 6.76
N ALA A 43 0.14 -13.47 7.88
CA ALA A 43 0.12 -14.34 9.06
C ALA A 43 -1.03 -15.36 9.06
N GLU A 44 -2.07 -15.22 8.23
CA GLU A 44 -3.24 -16.11 8.28
C GLU A 44 -3.87 -16.33 6.88
N GLU A 45 -3.10 -16.88 5.94
CA GLU A 45 -3.67 -17.70 4.84
C GLU A 45 -2.86 -19.01 4.69
N ASP A 46 -2.65 -19.69 5.82
CA ASP A 46 -2.54 -21.15 5.86
C ASP A 46 -3.74 -21.64 6.67
N LYS A 47 -4.88 -21.82 5.98
CA LYS A 47 -5.76 -23.01 6.05
C LYS A 47 -7.10 -22.82 5.34
#